data_AF-A0A6M6BMP6-F1
#
_entry.id   AF-A0A6M6BMP6-F1
#
_cell.length_a   1.000
_cell.length_b   1.000
_cell.length_c   1.000
_cell.angle_alpha   90.00
_cell.angle_beta   90.00
_cell.angle_gamma   90.00
#
_symmetry.space_group_name_H-M   'P 1'
#
loop_
_entity.id
_entity.type
_entity.pdbx_description
1 polymer ?
#
loop_
_entity_poly.entity_id
_entity_poly.type
_entity_poly.pdbx_seq_one_letter_code
_entity_poly.pdbx_strand_id
1 'polypeptide(L)'
;MKLHPLLPSQALDLAYRRQKVSRVALDAFEAARRQLLPELDAAQDEADMVQPLSRFLSAVGLSGYYLNSHKKRDLVLRTGPQATDPFGVLFELKHQKNKAEMVQPTNLNRKALHELLLYYFQERTCE
;
A
#
# COMPACT_ATOMS: atom_id res chain seq x y z
N MET A 1 20.04 8.13 8.76
CA MET A 1 18.94 7.81 9.70
C MET A 1 19.22 6.45 10.31
N LYS A 2 19.34 6.33 11.65
CA LYS A 2 19.46 5.01 12.31
C LYS A 2 18.05 4.43 12.45
N LEU A 3 17.87 3.18 12.03
CA LEU A 3 16.57 2.50 12.01
C LEU A 3 16.47 1.53 13.19
N HIS A 4 15.30 1.52 13.85
CA HIS A 4 14.98 0.60 14.93
C HIS A 4 13.83 -0.31 14.47
N PRO A 5 14.13 -1.54 14.01
CA PRO A 5 13.08 -2.45 13.56
C PRO A 5 12.20 -2.86 14.74
N LEU A 6 10.89 -2.81 14.55
CA LEU A 6 9.89 -3.22 15.52
C LEU A 6 9.25 -4.53 15.06
N LEU A 7 9.05 -5.45 16.00
CA LEU A 7 8.19 -6.60 15.79
C LEU A 7 6.72 -6.15 15.67
N PRO A 8 5.86 -6.90 14.97
CA PRO A 8 4.42 -6.59 14.94
C PRO A 8 3.80 -6.47 16.34
N SER A 9 4.30 -7.25 17.32
CA SER A 9 3.87 -7.19 18.72
C SER A 9 4.24 -5.88 19.42
N GLN A 10 5.24 -5.16 18.93
CA GLN A 10 5.71 -3.87 19.42
C GLN A 10 5.06 -2.69 18.68
N ALA A 11 4.81 -2.85 17.38
CA ALA A 11 4.28 -1.77 16.53
C ALA A 11 2.75 -1.63 16.59
N LEU A 12 2.02 -2.74 16.79
CA LEU A 12 0.55 -2.73 16.80
C LEU A 12 -0.01 -2.49 18.20
N ASP A 13 -0.99 -1.59 18.29
CA ASP A 13 -1.76 -1.38 19.50
C ASP A 13 -2.43 -2.68 19.97
N LEU A 14 -2.60 -2.81 21.29
CA LEU A 14 -3.15 -4.02 21.91
C LEU A 14 -4.56 -4.35 21.43
N ALA A 15 -5.39 -3.34 21.12
CA ALA A 15 -6.73 -3.54 20.60
C ALA A 15 -6.72 -4.26 19.25
N TYR A 16 -5.87 -3.83 18.32
CA TYR A 16 -5.73 -4.48 17.00
C TYR A 16 -5.17 -5.89 17.13
N ARG A 17 -4.20 -6.12 18.02
CA ARG A 17 -3.66 -7.48 18.26
C ARG A 17 -4.68 -8.46 18.82
N ARG A 18 -5.70 -7.96 19.52
CA ARG A 18 -6.78 -8.78 20.11
C ARG A 18 -7.93 -9.01 19.15
N GLN A 19 -7.96 -8.36 17.99
CA GLN A 19 -9.00 -8.56 17.01
C GLN A 19 -8.93 -9.98 16.45
N LYS A 20 -10.00 -10.76 16.65
CA LYS A 20 -10.09 -12.12 16.10
C LYS A 20 -10.25 -12.04 14.58
N VAL A 21 -9.36 -12.72 13.87
CA VAL A 21 -9.50 -12.93 12.42
C VAL A 21 -10.26 -14.24 12.21
N SER A 22 -11.30 -14.21 11.38
CA SER A 22 -12.04 -15.43 11.04
C SER A 22 -11.21 -16.31 10.10
N ARG A 23 -11.47 -17.63 10.13
CA ARG A 23 -10.80 -18.56 9.21
C ARG A 23 -11.07 -18.19 7.75
N VAL A 24 -12.31 -17.80 7.46
CA VAL A 24 -12.74 -17.34 6.12
C VAL A 24 -11.92 -16.15 5.64
N ALA A 25 -11.67 -15.16 6.50
CA ALA A 25 -10.86 -14.00 6.14
C ALA A 25 -9.40 -14.36 5.86
N LEU A 26 -8.82 -15.30 6.63
CA LEU A 26 -7.47 -15.80 6.39
C LEU A 26 -7.37 -16.56 5.06
N ASP A 27 -8.33 -17.44 4.78
CA ASP A 27 -8.34 -18.23 3.54
C ASP A 27 -8.51 -17.31 2.31
N ALA A 28 -9.37 -16.27 2.41
CA ALA A 28 -9.53 -15.26 1.36
C ALA A 28 -8.24 -14.45 1.13
N PHE A 29 -7.56 -14.03 2.20
CA PHE A 29 -6.27 -13.37 2.12
C PHE A 29 -5.22 -14.26 1.45
N GLU A 30 -5.14 -15.54 1.84
CA GLU A 30 -4.17 -16.47 1.27
C GLU A 30 -4.41 -16.68 -0.22
N ALA A 31 -5.66 -16.88 -0.63
CA ALA A 31 -6.05 -17.01 -2.02
C ALA A 31 -5.69 -15.76 -2.84
N ALA A 32 -6.06 -14.57 -2.34
CA ALA A 32 -5.75 -13.30 -2.99
C ALA A 32 -4.24 -13.07 -3.13
N ARG A 33 -3.46 -13.42 -2.09
CA ARG A 33 -1.99 -13.31 -2.11
C ARG A 33 -1.36 -14.25 -3.13
N ARG A 34 -1.84 -15.51 -3.21
CA ARG A 34 -1.34 -16.50 -4.19
C ARG A 34 -1.58 -16.05 -5.62
N GLN A 35 -2.65 -15.30 -5.87
CA GLN A 35 -2.92 -14.67 -7.17
C GLN A 35 -2.06 -13.42 -7.42
N LEU A 36 -1.88 -12.57 -6.41
CA LEU A 36 -1.16 -11.31 -6.56
C LEU A 36 0.32 -11.50 -6.97
N LEU A 37 1.03 -12.42 -6.30
CA LEU A 37 2.49 -12.51 -6.47
C LEU A 37 2.94 -12.80 -7.92
N PRO A 38 2.37 -13.79 -8.63
CA PRO A 38 2.71 -14.00 -10.04
C PRO A 38 2.38 -12.82 -10.95
N GLU A 39 1.30 -12.09 -10.66
CA GLU A 39 0.92 -10.89 -11.44
C GLU A 39 1.92 -9.75 -11.24
N LEU A 40 2.43 -9.56 -10.01
CA LEU A 40 3.50 -8.60 -9.74
C LEU A 40 4.83 -8.99 -10.36
N ASP A 41 5.16 -10.28 -10.41
CA ASP A 41 6.38 -10.76 -11.06
C ASP A 41 6.33 -10.59 -12.59
N ALA A 42 5.14 -10.65 -13.18
CA ALA A 42 4.90 -10.47 -14.61
C ALA A 42 4.75 -9.01 -15.06
N ALA A 43 4.56 -8.08 -14.11
CA ALA A 43 4.44 -6.65 -14.39
C ALA A 43 5.68 -6.13 -15.13
N GLN A 44 5.49 -5.23 -16.10
CA GLN A 44 6.61 -4.64 -16.84
C GLN A 44 7.13 -3.37 -16.18
N ASP A 45 6.23 -2.61 -15.57
CA ASP A 45 6.46 -1.35 -14.87
C ASP A 45 5.49 -1.17 -13.68
N GLU A 46 5.56 0.00 -13.03
CA GLU A 46 4.72 0.35 -11.88
C GLU A 46 3.24 0.51 -12.23
N ALA A 47 2.89 0.87 -13.47
CA ALA A 47 1.50 1.06 -13.88
C ALA A 47 0.76 -0.30 -13.97
N ASP A 48 1.45 -1.32 -14.47
CA ASP A 48 0.95 -2.70 -14.51
C ASP A 48 0.63 -3.27 -13.12
N MET A 49 1.25 -2.75 -12.05
CA MET A 49 1.06 -3.22 -10.68
C MET A 49 -0.25 -2.70 -10.06
N VAL A 50 -0.83 -1.61 -10.58
CA VAL A 50 -1.99 -0.92 -9.98
C VAL A 50 -3.21 -1.83 -9.92
N GLN A 51 -3.53 -2.51 -11.02
CA GLN A 51 -4.73 -3.36 -11.11
C GLN A 51 -4.63 -4.64 -10.25
N PRO A 52 -3.52 -5.41 -10.27
CA PRO A 52 -3.29 -6.51 -9.34
C PRO A 52 -3.43 -6.09 -7.88
N LEU A 53 -2.79 -4.99 -7.48
CA LEU A 53 -2.87 -4.48 -6.11
C LEU A 53 -4.29 -4.04 -5.75
N SER A 54 -5.00 -3.39 -6.66
CA SER A 54 -6.36 -2.93 -6.43
C SER A 54 -7.33 -4.08 -6.19
N ARG A 55 -7.20 -5.13 -7.00
CA ARG A 55 -7.95 -6.38 -6.84
C ARG A 55 -7.61 -7.09 -5.53
N PHE A 56 -6.34 -7.19 -5.19
CA PHE A 56 -5.91 -7.80 -3.92
C PHE A 56 -6.52 -7.06 -2.72
N LEU A 57 -6.37 -5.73 -2.67
CA LEU A 57 -6.87 -4.90 -1.59
C LEU A 57 -8.40 -5.01 -1.45
N SER A 58 -9.12 -5.05 -2.58
CA SER A 58 -10.56 -5.27 -2.61
C SER A 58 -10.94 -6.64 -2.03
N ALA A 59 -10.22 -7.69 -2.40
CA ALA A 59 -10.46 -9.06 -1.93
C ALA A 59 -10.20 -9.24 -0.42
N VAL A 60 -9.29 -8.46 0.17
CA VAL A 60 -8.97 -8.51 1.61
C VAL A 60 -9.82 -7.57 2.46
N GLY A 61 -10.94 -7.08 1.91
CA GLY A 61 -11.96 -6.34 2.66
C GLY A 61 -11.93 -4.83 2.48
N LEU A 62 -11.23 -4.30 1.46
CA LEU A 62 -11.23 -2.88 1.15
C LEU A 62 -12.10 -2.50 -0.06
N SER A 63 -12.98 -3.39 -0.52
CA SER A 63 -13.86 -3.15 -1.68
C SER A 63 -14.86 -2.00 -1.50
N GLY A 64 -15.14 -1.60 -0.25
CA GLY A 64 -16.02 -0.45 0.06
C GLY A 64 -15.35 0.92 -0.08
N TYR A 65 -14.07 0.96 -0.45
CA TYR A 65 -13.30 2.19 -0.58
C TYR A 65 -12.92 2.43 -2.04
N TYR A 66 -12.81 3.70 -2.42
CA TYR A 66 -12.25 4.09 -3.70
C TYR A 66 -10.77 3.76 -3.72
N LEU A 67 -10.34 3.04 -4.77
CA LEU A 67 -8.97 2.61 -4.95
C LEU A 67 -8.57 2.75 -6.42
N ASN A 68 -7.70 3.71 -6.73
CA ASN A 68 -7.23 3.96 -8.09
C ASN A 68 -5.93 4.79 -8.07
N SER A 69 -5.29 4.92 -9.23
CA SER A 69 -4.29 5.96 -9.48
C SER A 69 -4.92 7.37 -9.39
N HIS A 70 -4.13 8.38 -9.02
CA HIS A 70 -4.60 9.77 -8.99
C HIS A 70 -3.51 10.76 -9.35
N LYS A 71 -3.63 11.37 -10.54
CA LYS A 71 -2.64 12.29 -11.11
C LYS A 71 -1.26 11.61 -11.19
N LYS A 72 -0.28 12.13 -10.44
CA LYS A 72 1.09 11.60 -10.34
C LYS A 72 1.27 10.55 -9.23
N ARG A 73 0.20 10.20 -8.49
CA ARG A 73 0.25 9.19 -7.43
C ARG A 73 -0.12 7.85 -8.04
N ASP A 74 0.74 6.85 -7.82
CA ASP A 74 0.59 5.51 -8.41
C ASP A 74 -0.71 4.84 -7.98
N LEU A 75 -1.01 4.87 -6.68
CA LEU A 75 -2.22 4.30 -6.12
C LEU A 75 -2.64 5.04 -4.84
N VAL A 76 -3.94 5.29 -4.71
CA VAL A 76 -4.54 5.96 -3.56
C VAL A 76 -5.79 5.23 -3.10
N LEU A 77 -5.96 5.13 -1.79
CA LEU A 77 -7.19 4.69 -1.12
C LEU A 77 -7.88 5.91 -0.52
N ARG A 78 -9.16 6.14 -0.82
CA ARG A 78 -9.96 7.17 -0.13
C ARG A 78 -10.63 6.60 1.11
N THR A 79 -11.09 7.46 1.99
CA THR A 79 -11.81 7.07 3.22
C THR A 79 -13.25 6.62 2.97
N GLY A 80 -13.72 6.67 1.72
CA GLY A 80 -15.03 6.18 1.30
C GLY A 80 -15.03 5.74 -0.17
N PRO A 81 -16.20 5.40 -0.74
CA PRO A 81 -16.32 4.81 -2.07
C PRO A 81 -16.18 5.83 -3.23
N GLN A 82 -16.19 7.13 -2.95
CA GLN A 82 -16.20 8.18 -3.98
C GLN A 82 -14.79 8.71 -4.25
N ALA A 83 -14.55 9.11 -5.51
CA ALA A 83 -13.30 9.76 -5.91
C ALA A 83 -13.06 11.10 -5.19
N THR A 84 -14.14 11.74 -4.73
CA THR A 84 -14.14 13.01 -3.98
C THR A 84 -13.89 12.83 -2.49
N ASP A 85 -13.96 11.59 -1.97
CA ASP A 85 -13.72 11.35 -0.55
C ASP A 85 -12.27 11.69 -0.18
N PRO A 86 -12.01 12.08 1.08
CA PRO A 86 -10.65 12.38 1.54
C PRO A 86 -9.66 11.24 1.29
N PHE A 87 -8.39 11.60 1.07
CA PHE A 87 -7.32 10.60 1.00
C PHE A 87 -7.18 9.89 2.35
N GLY A 88 -7.22 8.56 2.32
CA GLY A 88 -6.98 7.70 3.48
C GLY A 88 -5.57 7.13 3.48
N VAL A 89 -5.14 6.54 2.37
CA VAL A 89 -3.81 5.94 2.21
C VAL A 89 -3.21 6.33 0.87
N LEU A 90 -1.92 6.69 0.89
CA LEU A 90 -1.10 6.93 -0.29
C LEU A 90 -0.15 5.74 -0.46
N PHE A 91 -0.06 5.22 -1.68
CA PHE A 91 0.88 4.17 -2.05
C PHE A 91 1.84 4.71 -3.10
N GLU A 92 3.13 4.50 -2.85
CA GLU A 92 4.20 4.71 -3.82
C GLU A 92 4.69 3.34 -4.27
N LEU A 93 4.56 3.04 -5.55
CA LEU A 93 4.93 1.76 -6.13
C LEU A 93 6.31 1.88 -6.77
N LYS A 94 7.10 0.82 -6.68
CA LYS A 94 8.38 0.71 -7.38
C LYS A 94 8.53 -0.69 -7.92
N HIS A 95 8.91 -0.77 -9.19
CA HIS A 95 9.13 -2.02 -9.87
C HIS A 95 10.46 -2.65 -9.42
N GLN A 96 10.54 -3.98 -9.43
CA GLN A 96 11.73 -4.72 -9.00
C GLN A 96 12.97 -4.47 -9.88
N LYS A 97 12.79 -3.92 -11.08
CA LYS A 97 13.90 -3.43 -11.94
C LYS A 97 14.55 -2.15 -11.36
N ASN A 98 13.79 -1.37 -10.57
CA ASN A 98 14.18 -0.07 -10.00
C ASN A 98 14.55 -0.17 -8.51
N LYS A 99 15.24 -1.23 -8.08
CA LYS A 99 15.57 -1.48 -6.65
C LYS A 99 16.29 -0.33 -5.95
N ALA A 100 17.03 0.48 -6.70
CA ALA A 100 17.74 1.64 -6.16
C ALA A 100 16.79 2.73 -5.65
N GLU A 101 15.54 2.76 -6.13
CA GLU A 101 14.50 3.71 -5.73
C GLU A 101 13.70 3.25 -4.50
N MET A 102 13.72 1.95 -4.20
CA MET A 102 12.97 1.31 -3.11
C MET A 102 13.60 1.58 -1.74
N VAL A 103 12.76 1.76 -0.71
CA VAL A 103 13.20 1.78 0.69
C VAL A 103 13.80 0.44 1.09
N GLN A 104 14.83 0.49 1.94
CA GLN A 104 15.53 -0.70 2.43
C GLN A 104 15.53 -0.71 3.96
N PRO A 105 15.58 -1.89 4.61
CA PRO A 105 15.64 -1.99 6.08
C PRO A 105 16.82 -1.23 6.71
N THR A 106 17.86 -0.93 5.93
CA THR A 106 19.06 -0.19 6.36
C THR A 106 19.09 1.24 5.82
N ASN A 107 18.23 1.59 4.85
CA ASN A 107 18.24 2.89 4.21
C ASN A 107 16.85 3.28 3.67
N LEU A 108 16.17 4.16 4.40
CA LEU A 108 14.90 4.74 3.95
C LEU A 108 15.08 5.98 3.06
N ASN A 109 16.28 6.59 3.02
CA ASN A 109 16.56 7.79 2.22
C ASN A 109 16.68 7.39 0.73
N ARG A 110 15.52 7.21 0.11
CA ARG A 110 15.32 6.64 -1.21
C ARG A 110 14.18 7.39 -1.89
N LYS A 111 14.17 7.36 -3.23
CA LYS A 111 13.23 8.13 -4.04
C LYS A 111 11.76 7.86 -3.66
N ALA A 112 11.39 6.58 -3.44
CA ALA A 112 10.04 6.23 -3.05
C ALA A 112 9.56 6.93 -1.76
N LEU A 113 10.44 7.07 -0.75
CA LEU A 113 10.08 7.81 0.46
C LEU A 113 9.93 9.31 0.18
N HIS A 114 10.81 9.88 -0.65
CA HIS A 114 10.76 11.31 -0.98
C HIS A 114 9.49 11.68 -1.74
N GLU A 115 9.08 10.85 -2.71
CA GLU A 115 7.82 11.03 -3.45
C GLU A 115 6.62 10.87 -2.52
N LEU A 116 6.62 9.85 -1.66
CA LEU A 116 5.54 9.66 -0.68
C LEU A 116 5.41 10.84 0.28
N LEU A 117 6.53 11.37 0.80
CA LEU A 117 6.54 12.57 1.65
C LEU A 117 6.07 13.81 0.89
N LEU A 118 6.52 14.00 -0.36
CA LEU A 118 6.05 15.09 -1.21
C LEU A 118 4.53 15.04 -1.39
N TYR A 119 4.00 13.87 -1.74
CA TYR A 119 2.55 13.71 -1.97
C TYR A 119 1.77 13.91 -0.68
N TYR A 120 2.27 13.40 0.44
CA TYR A 120 1.67 13.64 1.75
C TYR A 120 1.61 15.12 2.10
N PHE A 121 2.69 15.88 1.88
CA PHE A 121 2.68 17.32 2.16
C PHE A 121 1.75 18.05 1.21
N GLN A 122 1.75 17.72 -0.09
CA GLN A 122 0.79 18.30 -1.04
C GLN A 122 -0.66 18.09 -0.61
N GLU A 123 -1.03 16.89 -0.15
CA GLU A 123 -2.39 16.65 0.34
C GLU A 123 -2.75 17.42 1.62
N ARG A 124 -1.76 17.94 2.35
CA ARG A 124 -1.98 18.69 3.59
C ARG A 124 -1.84 20.19 3.46
N THR A 125 -1.09 20.65 2.48
CA THR A 125 -0.86 22.08 2.23
C THR A 125 -1.71 22.62 1.11
N CYS A 126 -2.42 21.78 0.34
CA CYS A 126 -3.48 22.22 -0.54
C CYS A 126 -4.72 22.64 0.27
N GLU A 127 -4.59 23.77 0.99
CA GLU A 127 -5.64 24.78 1.12
C GLU A 127 -5.56 25.74 -0.07
#